data_AF-A0A060Y9P9-F1
#
_entry.id   AF-A0A060Y9P9-F1
#
_cell.length_a   1.000
_cell.length_b   1.000
_cell.length_c   1.000
_cell.angle_alpha   90.00
_cell.angle_beta   90.00
_cell.angle_gamma   90.00
#
_symmetry.space_group_name_H-M   'P 1'
#
loop_
_entity.id
_entity.type
_entity.pdbx_description
1 polymer ?
#
loop_
_entity_poly.entity_id
_entity_poly.type
_entity_poly.pdbx_seq_one_letter_code
_entity_poly.pdbx_strand_id
1 'polypeptide(L)'
;MWLTVCPLCLQQLLKMCEEMKQREAELEKSVEDKQQLESQVQSLKEGLESLKKTRIPQLETSPRDDRGSEESADQVNLETSPQDDRGSEESADQVSEATALEVVSCSQEKESLPPEKIPSSPVYSEREALLVGIISTFLHVHPFGASIEYIFSYLQQLDTKINTGQVGALLGRLPCTFRQELTGVGASLEKRWKFCGFEGIKTT
;
A
#
# COMPACT_ATOMS: atom_id res chain seq x y z
N MET A 1 2.15 22.04 32.09
CA MET A 1 2.10 20.64 32.56
C MET A 1 2.14 19.68 31.37
N TRP A 2 3.11 19.86 30.48
CA TRP A 2 3.49 18.86 29.49
C TRP A 2 4.86 18.37 29.95
N LEU A 3 5.18 17.09 29.72
CA LEU A 3 6.41 16.38 30.11
C LEU A 3 6.36 15.63 31.44
N THR A 4 5.50 14.62 31.52
CA THR A 4 5.91 13.35 32.10
C THR A 4 5.68 12.26 31.06
N VAL A 5 6.54 12.26 30.04
CA VAL A 5 6.77 11.01 29.29
C VAL A 5 7.18 9.99 30.34
N CYS A 6 6.42 8.91 30.46
CA CYS A 6 6.68 7.86 31.45
C CYS A 6 8.16 7.47 31.38
N PRO A 7 8.93 7.48 32.49
CA PRO A 7 10.37 7.18 32.47
C PRO A 7 10.68 5.83 31.81
N LEU A 8 9.78 4.86 31.96
CA LEU A 8 9.85 3.55 31.29
C LEU A 8 9.75 3.68 29.76
N CYS A 9 8.89 4.54 29.24
CA CYS A 9 8.74 4.77 27.80
C CYS A 9 9.97 5.47 27.23
N LEU A 10 10.51 6.47 27.94
CA LEU A 10 11.76 7.13 27.54
C LEU A 10 12.94 6.15 27.51
N GLN A 11 13.06 5.29 28.54
CA GLN A 11 14.09 4.26 28.59
C GLN A 11 13.96 3.25 27.45
N GLN A 12 12.73 2.82 27.14
CA GLN A 12 12.48 1.89 26.05
C GLN A 12 12.83 2.51 24.69
N LEU A 13 12.51 3.79 24.48
CA LEU A 13 12.82 4.52 23.26
C LEU A 13 14.34 4.69 23.08
N LEU A 14 15.06 5.06 24.15
CA LEU A 14 16.51 5.18 24.14
C LEU A 14 17.19 3.84 23.82
N LYS A 15 16.72 2.75 24.43
CA LYS A 15 17.21 1.40 24.17
C LYS A 15 17.02 1.01 22.70
N MET A 16 15.82 1.24 22.16
CA MET A 16 15.52 0.96 20.76
C MET A 16 16.40 1.78 19.81
N CYS A 17 16.66 3.05 20.12
CA CYS A 17 17.55 3.90 19.32
C CYS A 17 18.98 3.36 19.29
N GLU A 18 19.50 2.88 20.42
CA GLU A 18 20.85 2.33 20.49
C GLU A 18 20.97 0.98 19.76
N GLU A 19 19.98 0.10 19.92
CA GLU A 19 19.89 -1.16 19.18
C GLU A 19 19.80 -0.93 17.66
N MET A 20 19.03 0.07 17.22
CA MET A 20 18.91 0.41 15.80
C MET A 20 20.23 0.93 15.24
N LYS A 21 20.91 1.80 15.97
CA LYS A 21 22.21 2.34 15.59
C LYS A 21 23.29 1.25 15.51
N GLN A 22 23.25 0.28 16.41
CA GLN A 22 24.14 -0.88 16.33
C GLN A 22 23.89 -1.74 15.09
N ARG A 23 22.61 -2.01 14.77
CA ARG A 23 22.22 -2.75 13.56
C ARG A 23 22.69 -2.06 12.28
N GLU A 24 22.63 -0.73 12.24
CA GLU A 24 23.09 0.07 11.11
C GLU A 24 24.61 -0.07 10.88
N ALA A 25 25.41 0.01 11.96
CA ALA A 25 26.86 -0.17 11.88
C ALA A 25 27.26 -1.61 11.47
N GLU A 26 26.56 -2.62 11.97
CA GLU A 26 26.77 -4.02 11.56
C GLU A 26 26.46 -4.24 10.08
N LEU A 27 25.41 -3.58 9.57
CA LEU A 27 25.03 -3.65 8.16
C LEU A 27 26.07 -2.96 7.26
N GLU A 28 26.57 -1.80 7.65
CA GLU A 28 27.63 -1.08 6.93
C GLU A 28 28.90 -1.94 6.80
N LYS A 29 29.37 -2.53 7.92
CA LYS A 29 30.50 -3.47 7.90
C LYS A 29 30.22 -4.68 6.99
N SER A 30 29.02 -5.25 7.06
CA SER A 30 28.66 -6.39 6.21
C SER A 30 28.65 -6.03 4.71
N VAL A 31 28.34 -4.78 4.36
CA VAL A 31 28.39 -4.30 2.97
C VAL A 31 29.85 -4.20 2.50
N GLU A 32 30.75 -3.67 3.33
CA GLU A 32 32.19 -3.62 3.03
C GLU A 32 32.78 -5.03 2.85
N ASP A 33 32.49 -5.95 3.78
CA ASP A 33 32.93 -7.34 3.72
C ASP A 33 32.43 -8.02 2.43
N LYS A 34 31.16 -7.80 2.06
CA LYS A 34 30.57 -8.32 0.82
C LYS A 34 31.29 -7.76 -0.41
N GLN A 35 31.56 -6.45 -0.46
CA GLN A 35 32.24 -5.82 -1.57
C GLN A 35 33.67 -6.35 -1.74
N GLN A 36 34.37 -6.60 -0.63
CA GLN A 36 35.69 -7.21 -0.64
C GLN A 36 35.67 -8.67 -1.14
N LEU A 37 34.67 -9.45 -0.71
CA LEU A 37 34.44 -10.81 -1.21
C LEU A 37 34.13 -10.83 -2.71
N GLU A 38 33.27 -9.92 -3.19
CA GLU A 38 32.96 -9.80 -4.62
C GLU A 38 34.22 -9.48 -5.45
N SER A 39 35.08 -8.59 -4.97
CA SER A 39 36.38 -8.30 -5.61
C SER A 39 37.29 -9.53 -5.68
N GLN A 40 37.39 -10.30 -4.59
CA GLN A 40 38.16 -11.55 -4.57
C GLN A 40 37.59 -12.58 -5.55
N VAL A 41 36.27 -12.76 -5.58
CA VAL A 41 35.60 -13.67 -6.52
C VAL A 41 35.86 -13.25 -7.96
N GLN A 42 35.79 -11.96 -8.26
CA GLN A 42 36.05 -11.43 -9.59
C GLN A 42 37.50 -11.68 -10.03
N SER A 43 38.47 -11.42 -9.15
CA SER A 43 39.88 -11.68 -9.43
C SER A 43 40.17 -13.17 -9.68
N LEU A 44 39.58 -14.06 -8.87
CA LEU A 44 39.70 -15.51 -9.07
C LEU A 44 39.06 -15.96 -10.39
N LYS A 45 37.91 -15.39 -10.75
CA LYS A 45 37.22 -15.67 -12.01
C LYS A 45 38.06 -15.26 -13.22
N GLU A 46 38.66 -14.07 -13.18
CA GLU A 46 39.58 -13.60 -14.22
C GLU A 46 40.84 -14.47 -14.32
N GLY A 47 41.41 -14.88 -13.18
CA GLY A 47 42.53 -15.83 -13.13
C GLY A 47 42.20 -17.17 -13.80
N LEU A 48 41.04 -17.75 -13.51
CA LEU A 48 40.58 -18.99 -14.14
C LEU A 48 40.38 -18.84 -15.65
N GLU A 49 39.76 -17.75 -16.11
CA GLU A 49 39.58 -17.47 -17.54
C GLU A 49 40.93 -17.29 -18.26
N SER A 50 41.90 -16.62 -17.64
CA SER A 50 43.24 -16.44 -18.19
C SER A 50 44.00 -17.78 -18.33
N LEU A 51 43.87 -18.67 -17.35
CA LEU A 51 44.49 -20.00 -17.38
C LEU A 51 43.84 -20.89 -18.45
N LYS A 52 42.51 -20.83 -18.57
CA LYS A 52 41.75 -21.54 -19.61
C LYS A 52 42.15 -21.10 -21.01
N LYS A 53 42.38 -19.79 -21.21
CA LYS A 53 42.86 -19.21 -22.47
C LYS A 53 44.31 -19.58 -22.80
N THR A 54 45.17 -19.69 -21.79
CA THR A 54 46.58 -20.11 -21.94
C THR A 54 46.72 -21.61 -22.25
N ARG A 55 45.72 -22.44 -21.88
CA ARG A 55 45.72 -23.89 -22.12
C ARG A 55 45.37 -24.29 -23.57
N ILE A 56 44.99 -23.34 -24.43
CA ILE A 56 44.69 -23.58 -25.86
C ILE A 56 45.76 -22.90 -26.71
N PRO A 57 47.02 -23.35 -26.61
CA PRO A 57 47.65 -23.86 -27.81
C PRO A 57 48.57 -25.05 -27.50
N GLN A 58 48.39 -26.16 -28.21
CA GLN A 58 49.36 -27.24 -28.50
C GLN A 58 48.61 -28.58 -28.69
N LEU A 59 47.98 -28.76 -29.86
CA LEU A 59 47.88 -30.07 -30.52
C LEU A 59 47.59 -29.83 -32.02
N GLU A 60 48.64 -29.52 -32.80
CA GLU A 60 48.60 -29.75 -34.25
C GLU A 60 49.35 -31.06 -34.52
N THR A 61 48.71 -32.01 -35.22
CA THR A 61 49.39 -32.74 -36.31
C THR A 61 48.36 -33.22 -37.35
N SER A 62 48.66 -32.89 -38.61
CA SER A 62 48.38 -33.67 -39.84
C SER A 62 47.25 -33.21 -40.77
N PRO A 63 47.59 -32.61 -41.94
CA PRO A 63 46.69 -32.44 -43.07
C PRO A 63 46.82 -33.58 -44.10
N ARG A 64 45.69 -34.11 -44.57
CA ARG A 64 45.52 -34.71 -45.92
C ARG A 64 44.04 -34.82 -46.28
N ASP A 65 43.60 -33.81 -47.01
CA ASP A 65 42.80 -33.83 -48.24
C ASP A 65 41.53 -34.72 -48.35
N ASP A 66 40.41 -33.98 -48.47
CA ASP A 66 39.51 -33.99 -49.64
C ASP A 66 38.31 -34.97 -49.63
N ARG A 67 37.09 -34.44 -49.42
CA ARG A 67 36.15 -34.05 -50.50
C ARG A 67 34.66 -34.03 -50.06
N GLY A 68 33.98 -32.89 -50.24
CA GLY A 68 32.51 -32.71 -50.39
C GLY A 68 31.73 -32.43 -49.10
N SER A 69 31.39 -31.17 -48.78
CA SER A 69 30.11 -30.46 -49.07
C SER A 69 28.91 -31.11 -48.37
N GLU A 70 28.29 -30.47 -47.37
CA GLU A 70 27.12 -29.55 -47.48
C GLU A 70 27.09 -28.59 -46.24
N GLU A 71 27.13 -27.27 -46.42
CA GLU A 71 26.01 -26.29 -46.51
C GLU A 71 25.25 -26.12 -45.17
N SER A 72 25.58 -25.14 -44.33
CA SER A 72 25.16 -23.71 -44.33
C SER A 72 23.73 -23.46 -43.81
N ALA A 73 23.62 -22.68 -42.73
CA ALA A 73 22.64 -21.58 -42.52
C ALA A 73 22.70 -21.18 -41.03
N ASP A 74 23.34 -20.07 -40.69
CA ASP A 74 22.86 -18.68 -40.73
C ASP A 74 21.84 -18.28 -39.67
N GLN A 75 22.15 -17.13 -39.09
CA GLN A 75 21.51 -16.43 -38.00
C GLN A 75 20.78 -15.25 -38.62
N VAL A 76 19.47 -15.06 -38.40
CA VAL A 76 18.84 -13.72 -38.46
C VAL A 76 17.45 -13.71 -37.80
N ASN A 77 17.13 -12.53 -37.29
CA ASN A 77 15.95 -12.09 -36.56
C ASN A 77 14.99 -11.28 -37.48
N LEU A 78 13.77 -10.99 -37.00
CA LEU A 78 12.65 -10.21 -37.60
C LEU A 78 11.89 -10.94 -38.73
N GLU A 79 10.55 -10.92 -38.81
CA GLU A 79 9.67 -9.74 -38.81
C GLU A 79 8.15 -10.11 -38.69
N THR A 80 7.32 -9.12 -38.29
CA THR A 80 5.94 -8.76 -38.71
C THR A 80 4.79 -9.78 -38.99
N SER A 81 3.77 -9.70 -38.11
CA SER A 81 2.29 -9.56 -38.36
C SER A 81 1.51 -10.57 -39.27
N PRO A 82 0.18 -10.41 -39.50
CA PRO A 82 -0.89 -11.31 -39.00
C PRO A 82 -1.73 -12.00 -40.11
N GLN A 83 -2.60 -12.98 -39.78
CA GLN A 83 -3.86 -13.38 -40.47
C GLN A 83 -4.36 -14.73 -39.92
N ASP A 84 -5.57 -14.82 -39.37
CA ASP A 84 -6.90 -15.07 -40.00
C ASP A 84 -7.13 -16.52 -40.48
N ASP A 85 -8.19 -17.17 -39.97
CA ASP A 85 -9.40 -17.53 -40.75
C ASP A 85 -10.18 -18.75 -40.20
N ARG A 86 -11.51 -18.70 -40.44
CA ARG A 86 -12.64 -19.64 -40.22
C ARG A 86 -13.42 -19.46 -38.92
N GLY A 87 -14.64 -18.92 -38.90
CA GLY A 87 -15.80 -19.03 -39.83
C GLY A 87 -16.87 -19.93 -39.16
N SER A 88 -18.18 -19.66 -39.08
CA SER A 88 -19.12 -18.85 -39.86
C SER A 88 -20.47 -18.71 -39.10
N GLU A 89 -21.13 -17.55 -39.25
CA GLU A 89 -22.54 -17.29 -39.68
C GLU A 89 -23.72 -17.82 -38.79
N GLU A 90 -24.92 -17.21 -38.64
CA GLU A 90 -25.73 -16.29 -39.48
C GLU A 90 -26.88 -15.62 -38.67
N SER A 91 -27.18 -14.34 -38.98
CA SER A 91 -28.43 -13.53 -39.10
C SER A 91 -29.71 -13.77 -38.23
N ALA A 92 -30.72 -12.89 -38.13
CA ALA A 92 -31.11 -11.68 -38.87
C ALA A 92 -32.09 -10.78 -38.04
N ASP A 93 -32.04 -9.47 -38.32
CA ASP A 93 -33.17 -8.54 -38.58
C ASP A 93 -34.37 -8.39 -37.62
N GLN A 94 -34.63 -7.17 -37.13
CA GLN A 94 -35.54 -6.22 -37.82
C GLN A 94 -35.71 -4.85 -37.10
N VAL A 95 -35.80 -3.82 -37.95
CA VAL A 95 -36.11 -2.40 -37.69
C VAL A 95 -37.63 -2.19 -37.55
N SER A 96 -38.08 -1.26 -36.69
CA SER A 96 -39.16 -0.29 -37.01
C SER A 96 -39.37 0.77 -35.91
N GLU A 97 -39.65 1.96 -36.40
CA GLU A 97 -39.65 3.29 -35.81
C GLU A 97 -41.02 3.70 -35.24
N ALA A 98 -41.03 4.69 -34.33
CA ALA A 98 -41.89 5.91 -34.39
C ALA A 98 -42.55 6.36 -33.05
N THR A 99 -42.27 7.64 -32.73
CA THR A 99 -43.16 8.68 -32.17
C THR A 99 -43.86 8.54 -30.80
N ALA A 100 -43.34 9.33 -29.85
CA ALA A 100 -43.98 10.52 -29.24
C ALA A 100 -45.21 10.42 -28.30
N LEU A 101 -44.96 10.95 -27.08
CA LEU A 101 -45.81 11.74 -26.15
C LEU A 101 -46.77 11.03 -25.16
N GLU A 102 -46.57 11.42 -23.89
CA GLU A 102 -47.53 11.60 -22.78
C GLU A 102 -48.32 10.34 -22.32
N VAL A 103 -48.65 10.05 -21.06
CA VAL A 103 -49.15 10.83 -19.92
C VAL A 103 -49.19 9.91 -18.67
N VAL A 104 -49.00 10.50 -17.47
CA VAL A 104 -49.79 10.28 -16.22
C VAL A 104 -49.85 8.89 -15.53
N SER A 105 -49.17 8.81 -14.38
CA SER A 105 -49.65 8.51 -13.00
C SER A 105 -50.41 7.20 -12.63
N CYS A 106 -49.83 6.48 -11.64
CA CYS A 106 -50.39 5.57 -10.60
C CYS A 106 -50.99 4.20 -11.06
N SER A 107 -50.72 3.00 -10.49
CA SER A 107 -50.36 2.57 -9.12
C SER A 107 -49.71 1.16 -9.09
N GLN A 108 -48.65 1.00 -8.29
CA GLN A 108 -48.38 -0.08 -7.33
C GLN A 108 -48.66 -1.57 -7.66
N GLU A 109 -47.60 -2.35 -8.01
CA GLU A 109 -47.33 -3.68 -7.44
C GLU A 109 -45.90 -4.19 -7.75
N LYS A 110 -45.16 -4.49 -6.67
CA LYS A 110 -44.14 -5.55 -6.48
C LYS A 110 -43.29 -6.00 -7.69
N GLU A 111 -42.00 -5.62 -7.72
CA GLU A 111 -40.83 -6.50 -7.94
C GLU A 111 -39.53 -5.67 -8.15
N SER A 112 -38.40 -6.26 -7.73
CA SER A 112 -37.00 -5.91 -8.04
C SER A 112 -36.31 -4.78 -7.23
N LEU A 113 -35.46 -5.25 -6.31
CA LEU A 113 -34.17 -4.71 -5.85
C LEU A 113 -33.76 -3.32 -6.38
N PRO A 114 -33.50 -2.33 -5.49
CA PRO A 114 -32.70 -1.17 -5.86
C PRO A 114 -31.20 -1.55 -5.89
N PRO A 115 -30.40 -0.96 -6.78
CA PRO A 115 -28.96 -1.19 -6.83
C PRO A 115 -28.34 -0.86 -5.47
N GLU A 116 -27.65 -1.82 -4.85
CA GLU A 116 -26.81 -1.58 -3.68
C GLU A 116 -25.82 -0.46 -4.01
N LYS A 117 -26.10 0.74 -3.50
CA LYS A 117 -25.10 1.80 -3.39
C LYS A 117 -24.09 1.30 -2.37
N ILE A 118 -22.95 0.84 -2.88
CA ILE A 118 -21.71 0.56 -2.16
C ILE A 118 -21.58 1.61 -1.03
N PRO A 119 -21.36 1.22 0.25
CA PRO A 119 -21.21 2.17 1.32
C PRO A 119 -20.04 3.09 0.97
N SER A 120 -20.36 4.36 0.73
CA SER A 120 -19.36 5.39 0.52
C SER A 120 -18.41 5.38 1.71
N SER A 121 -17.09 5.42 1.44
CA SER A 121 -16.07 5.30 2.47
C SER A 121 -16.36 6.28 3.62
N PRO A 122 -16.22 5.89 4.90
CA PRO A 122 -16.49 6.76 6.05
C PRO A 122 -15.68 8.07 6.06
N VAL A 123 -14.59 8.07 5.30
CA VAL A 123 -13.67 9.18 5.06
C VAL A 123 -13.75 9.56 3.58
N TYR A 124 -13.97 10.84 3.31
CA TYR A 124 -14.26 11.37 1.97
C TYR A 124 -13.11 12.21 1.39
N SER A 125 -12.03 12.42 2.14
CA SER A 125 -10.87 13.18 1.67
C SER A 125 -9.58 12.78 2.39
N GLU A 126 -8.44 13.04 1.75
CA GLU A 126 -7.10 12.92 2.36
C GLU A 126 -6.98 13.74 3.64
N ARG A 127 -7.55 14.97 3.63
CA ARG A 127 -7.59 15.83 4.80
C ARG A 127 -8.28 15.17 6.00
N GLU A 128 -9.41 14.49 5.76
CA GLU A 128 -10.09 13.76 6.82
C GLU A 128 -9.28 12.55 7.30
N ALA A 129 -8.59 11.85 6.40
CA ALA A 129 -7.69 10.75 6.79
C ALA A 129 -6.55 11.24 7.70
N LEU A 130 -5.94 12.39 7.37
CA LEU A 130 -4.92 13.03 8.20
C LEU A 130 -5.48 13.41 9.58
N LEU A 131 -6.67 14.01 9.63
CA LEU A 131 -7.33 14.36 10.88
C LEU A 131 -7.64 13.14 11.73
N VAL A 132 -8.12 12.05 11.12
CA VAL A 132 -8.34 10.78 11.81
C VAL A 132 -7.02 10.27 12.40
N GLY A 133 -5.91 10.33 11.67
CA GLY A 133 -4.59 9.98 12.18
C GLY A 133 -4.17 10.80 13.39
N ILE A 134 -4.26 12.14 13.28
CA ILE A 134 -3.89 13.07 14.36
C ILE A 134 -4.79 12.90 15.59
N ILE A 135 -6.11 12.77 15.40
CA ILE A 135 -7.04 12.60 16.52
C ILE A 135 -6.86 11.21 17.16
N SER A 136 -6.55 10.18 16.37
CA SER A 136 -6.23 8.85 16.88
C SER A 136 -5.00 8.89 17.79
N THR A 137 -3.89 9.50 17.36
CA THR A 137 -2.68 9.60 18.19
C THR A 137 -2.90 10.46 19.42
N PHE A 138 -3.63 11.57 19.30
CA PHE A 138 -4.03 12.39 20.44
C PHE A 138 -4.84 11.59 21.46
N LEU A 139 -5.95 10.95 21.05
CA LEU A 139 -6.80 10.21 21.96
C LEU A 139 -6.13 8.95 22.54
N HIS A 140 -5.17 8.37 21.83
CA HIS A 140 -4.42 7.22 22.31
C HIS A 140 -3.64 7.50 23.61
N VAL A 141 -3.15 8.73 23.80
CA VAL A 141 -2.48 9.14 25.04
C VAL A 141 -3.44 9.64 26.13
N HIS A 142 -4.76 9.64 25.87
CA HIS A 142 -5.79 10.08 26.82
C HIS A 142 -6.65 8.90 27.29
N PRO A 143 -6.26 8.18 28.37
CA PRO A 143 -6.97 6.98 28.84
C PRO A 143 -8.42 7.24 29.27
N PHE A 144 -8.74 8.47 29.68
CA PHE A 144 -10.10 8.90 30.03
C PHE A 144 -10.82 9.61 28.88
N GLY A 145 -10.22 9.65 27.69
CA GLY A 145 -10.74 10.39 26.54
C GLY A 145 -10.70 11.90 26.72
N ALA A 146 -11.26 12.62 25.75
CA ALA A 146 -11.27 14.07 25.69
C ALA A 146 -12.62 14.62 25.25
N SER A 147 -12.99 15.80 25.74
CA SER A 147 -14.14 16.53 25.23
C SER A 147 -13.89 17.00 23.78
N ILE A 148 -14.98 17.23 23.03
CA ILE A 148 -14.86 17.73 21.66
C ILE A 148 -14.12 19.07 21.59
N GLU A 149 -14.35 19.95 22.57
CA GLU A 149 -13.69 21.25 22.65
C GLU A 149 -12.19 21.11 22.92
N TYR A 150 -11.79 20.11 23.72
CA TYR A 150 -10.38 19.88 23.98
C TYR A 150 -9.65 19.34 22.74
N ILE A 151 -10.27 18.39 22.03
CA ILE A 151 -9.75 17.89 20.75
C ILE A 151 -9.63 19.03 19.75
N PHE A 152 -10.69 19.84 19.62
CA PHE A 152 -10.70 21.00 18.73
C PHE A 152 -9.58 22.01 19.08
N SER A 153 -9.40 22.32 20.36
CA SER A 153 -8.34 23.21 20.83
C SER A 153 -6.93 22.70 20.51
N TYR A 154 -6.73 21.38 20.50
CA TYR A 154 -5.46 20.77 20.07
C TYR A 154 -5.26 20.92 18.56
N LEU A 155 -6.28 20.60 17.76
CA LEU A 155 -6.23 20.71 16.30
C LEU A 155 -6.04 22.17 15.83
N GLN A 156 -6.59 23.14 16.56
CA GLN A 156 -6.42 24.56 16.26
C GLN A 156 -4.96 25.00 16.40
N GLN A 157 -4.21 24.47 17.37
CA GLN A 157 -2.78 24.76 17.53
C GLN A 157 -1.90 24.22 16.40
N LEU A 158 -2.42 23.26 15.63
CA LEU A 158 -1.78 22.72 14.44
C LEU A 158 -2.19 23.47 13.16
N ASP A 159 -2.76 24.67 13.31
CA ASP A 159 -3.26 25.53 12.22
C ASP A 159 -4.27 24.84 11.28
N THR A 160 -5.05 23.90 11.81
CA THR A 160 -6.06 23.21 11.01
C THR A 160 -7.32 24.09 10.87
N LYS A 161 -7.70 24.40 9.63
CA LYS A 161 -8.96 25.12 9.31
C LYS A 161 -10.19 24.21 9.45
N ILE A 162 -10.43 23.65 10.64
CA ILE A 162 -11.57 22.77 10.94
C ILE A 162 -12.46 23.40 12.02
N ASN A 163 -13.76 23.17 11.97
CA ASN A 163 -14.70 23.63 13.01
C ASN A 163 -15.04 22.50 13.99
N THR A 164 -15.41 22.82 15.23
CA THR A 164 -15.83 21.83 16.25
C THR A 164 -16.91 20.87 15.74
N GLY A 165 -17.90 21.37 15.00
CA GLY A 165 -18.95 20.54 14.40
C GLY A 165 -18.45 19.55 13.35
N GLN A 166 -17.42 19.92 12.58
CA GLN A 166 -16.81 19.02 11.60
C GLN A 166 -16.01 17.92 12.27
N VAL A 167 -15.30 18.24 13.36
CA VAL A 167 -14.61 17.23 14.19
C VAL A 167 -15.64 16.25 14.75
N GLY A 168 -16.73 16.75 15.34
CA GLY A 168 -17.78 15.90 15.91
C GLY A 168 -18.45 14.99 14.87
N ALA A 169 -18.75 15.53 13.68
CA ALA A 169 -19.31 14.75 12.58
C ALA A 169 -18.33 13.67 12.08
N LEU A 170 -17.04 14.01 11.94
CA LEU A 170 -16.00 13.07 11.52
C LEU A 170 -15.88 11.88 12.49
N LEU A 171 -15.81 12.17 13.80
CA LEU A 171 -15.74 11.13 14.83
C LEU A 171 -17.01 10.28 14.88
N GLY A 172 -18.18 10.91 14.73
CA GLY A 172 -19.47 10.22 14.69
C GLY A 172 -19.65 9.26 13.52
N ARG A 173 -18.98 9.50 12.38
CA ARG A 173 -18.98 8.59 11.22
C ARG A 173 -18.06 7.38 11.38
N LEU A 174 -17.23 7.35 12.43
CA LEU A 174 -16.19 6.33 12.63
C LEU A 174 -16.37 5.59 13.97
N PRO A 175 -17.49 4.90 14.21
CA PRO A 175 -17.83 4.30 15.51
C PRO A 175 -16.91 3.15 15.93
N CYS A 176 -16.25 2.48 14.98
CA CYS A 176 -15.26 1.44 15.28
C CYS A 176 -13.90 2.02 15.71
N THR A 177 -13.63 3.29 15.39
CA THR A 177 -12.37 3.97 15.71
C THR A 177 -12.52 4.88 16.93
N PHE A 178 -13.64 5.58 17.03
CA PHE A 178 -13.91 6.56 18.08
C PHE A 178 -15.27 6.30 18.74
N ARG A 179 -15.28 6.28 20.07
CA ARG A 179 -16.48 6.08 20.88
C ARG A 179 -16.75 7.31 21.72
N GLN A 180 -17.97 7.83 21.68
CA GLN A 180 -18.41 8.85 22.63
C GLN A 180 -18.98 8.17 23.87
N GLU A 181 -18.43 8.52 25.03
CA GLU A 181 -18.84 8.03 26.33
C GLU A 181 -19.29 9.19 27.20
N LEU A 182 -20.26 8.93 28.08
CA LEU A 182 -20.66 9.85 29.14
C LEU A 182 -19.93 9.42 30.41
N THR A 183 -19.07 10.30 30.93
CA THR A 183 -18.32 10.06 32.16
C THR A 183 -18.79 11.03 33.25
N GLY A 184 -18.73 10.61 34.52
CA GLY A 184 -19.16 11.43 35.67
C GLY A 184 -20.59 11.13 36.15
N VAL A 185 -21.04 11.87 37.17
CA VAL A 185 -22.37 11.70 37.81
C VAL A 185 -22.98 13.08 38.11
N GLY A 186 -24.29 13.24 37.88
CA GLY A 186 -25.03 14.46 38.22
C GLY A 186 -24.54 15.69 37.46
N ALA A 187 -24.17 16.74 38.19
CA ALA A 187 -23.69 18.00 37.62
C ALA A 187 -22.31 17.90 36.93
N SER A 188 -21.56 16.81 37.15
CA SER A 188 -20.25 16.58 36.55
C SER A 188 -20.29 15.62 35.35
N LEU A 189 -21.46 15.39 34.76
CA LEU A 189 -21.61 14.54 33.59
C LEU A 189 -20.98 15.22 32.36
N GLU A 190 -20.06 14.54 31.68
CA GLU A 190 -19.35 15.08 30.53
C GLU A 190 -19.29 14.09 29.37
N LYS A 191 -19.36 14.60 28.14
CA LYS A 191 -19.20 13.82 26.91
C LYS A 191 -17.73 13.78 26.53
N ARG A 192 -17.15 12.58 26.50
CA ARG A 192 -15.76 12.36 26.13
C ARG A 192 -15.65 11.37 24.97
N TRP A 193 -14.76 11.66 24.03
CA TRP A 193 -14.39 10.75 22.96
C TRP A 193 -13.20 9.92 23.38
N LYS A 194 -13.25 8.61 23.12
CA LYS A 194 -12.16 7.65 23.30
C LYS A 194 -11.78 7.01 21.98
N PHE A 195 -10.52 6.62 21.87
CA PHE A 195 -10.03 5.83 20.75
C PHE A 195 -10.17 4.34 21.07
N CYS A 196 -10.86 3.60 20.20
CA CYS A 196 -11.13 2.16 20.34
C CYS A 196 -10.71 1.34 19.11
N GLY A 197 -9.96 1.91 18.17
CA GLY A 197 -9.63 1.27 16.89
C GLY A 197 -8.85 -0.05 16.99
N PHE A 198 -8.20 -0.33 18.12
CA PHE A 198 -7.46 -1.58 18.35
C PHE A 198 -8.22 -2.61 19.22
N GLU A 199 -9.43 -2.30 19.67
CA GLU A 199 -10.20 -3.25 20.51
C GLU A 199 -10.63 -4.49 19.71
N GLY A 200 -10.81 -4.38 18.39
CA GLY A 200 -11.24 -5.48 17.52
C GLY A 200 -10.13 -6.35 16.93
N ILE A 201 -8.85 -5.96 17.05
CA ILE A 201 -7.72 -6.73 16.46
C ILE A 201 -7.12 -7.77 17.41
N LYS A 202 -7.64 -7.92 18.64
CA LYS A 202 -7.12 -8.86 19.65
C LYS A 202 -7.62 -10.30 19.50
N THR A 203 -8.06 -10.70 18.31
CA THR A 203 -8.58 -12.06 18.08
C THR A 203 -8.07 -12.59 16.76
N THR A 204 -6.85 -13.14 16.77
CA THR A 204 -6.41 -14.28 15.96
C THR A 204 -5.09 -14.79 16.54
#